data_AF-A0A453GTI7-F1
#
_entry.id   AF-A0A453GTI7-F1
#
_cell.length_a   1.000
_cell.length_b   1.000
_cell.length_c   1.000
_cell.angle_alpha   90.00
_cell.angle_beta   90.00
_cell.angle_gamma   90.00
#
_symmetry.space_group_name_H-M   'P 1'
#
loop_
_entity.id
_entity.type
_entity.pdbx_description
1 polymer ?
#
loop_
_entity_poly.entity_id
_entity_poly.type
_entity_poly.pdbx_seq_one_letter_code
_entity_poly.pdbx_strand_id
1 'polypeptide(L)'
;MLSHSEWLNSVQAEPDVISMSFIPITSLLNGVPGSGFLNHAINLYLRYKPPIEELHQFLEFQLPRQWAPVYSDLPLGPQRKKQSSASLPVNFIGPTLYVCTNMVDVGKRPITGLRLFLEGKKSNKLAIHLQHLCSLPQIIQLEDDPYNNRTPEPFDRKYVEPIGSWKRFSHVCTAPVESEDASIVTGARLEVISQGFKKILFLRLHFSKVVNAHSVRQPEWEGSPNLIQKSGLISTLISTHFSTAVQKPMPRPADVNINSAVYPGGPPAPVQPPKLLKFVDTTEMVRGPQDLPGYWVVSGAKLHLERGKISLRVRYSLLTAMLPDDEDYPLDDEF
;
A
#
# COMPACT_ATOMS: atom_id res chain seq x y z
N MET A 1 -31.77 -19.75 43.13
CA MET A 1 -30.29 -19.75 43.15
C MET A 1 -29.86 -20.86 44.10
N LEU A 2 -29.03 -21.79 43.66
CA LEU A 2 -28.44 -22.81 44.53
C LEU A 2 -27.61 -22.14 45.63
N SER A 3 -27.65 -22.68 46.85
CA SER A 3 -26.75 -22.22 47.91
C SER A 3 -25.30 -22.64 47.61
N HIS A 4 -24.33 -21.90 48.14
CA HIS A 4 -22.90 -22.22 47.91
C HIS A 4 -22.53 -23.64 48.37
N SER A 5 -23.13 -24.11 49.47
CA SER A 5 -22.96 -25.46 49.99
C SER A 5 -23.53 -26.54 49.06
N GLU A 6 -24.68 -26.29 48.44
CA GLU A 6 -25.28 -27.22 47.46
C GLU A 6 -24.45 -27.27 46.18
N TRP A 7 -23.90 -26.14 45.72
CA TRP A 7 -22.99 -26.08 44.57
C TRP A 7 -21.65 -26.79 44.85
N LEU A 8 -21.06 -26.64 46.04
CA LEU A 8 -19.81 -27.32 46.38
C LEU A 8 -19.94 -28.85 46.28
N ASN A 9 -21.11 -29.39 46.64
CA ASN A 9 -21.38 -30.82 46.53
C ASN A 9 -21.51 -31.30 45.07
N SER A 10 -21.87 -30.42 44.11
CA SER A 10 -21.96 -30.80 42.70
C SER A 10 -20.60 -30.82 41.98
N VAL A 11 -19.59 -30.09 42.49
CA VAL A 11 -18.26 -29.97 41.84
C VAL A 11 -17.54 -31.33 41.69
N GLN A 12 -17.74 -32.27 42.62
CA GLN A 12 -17.12 -33.60 42.49
C GLN A 12 -17.76 -34.48 41.43
N ALA A 13 -19.06 -34.28 41.17
CA ALA A 13 -19.80 -35.05 40.17
C ALA A 13 -19.53 -34.52 38.75
N GLU A 14 -19.38 -33.21 38.61
CA GLU A 14 -19.10 -32.53 37.35
C GLU A 14 -17.91 -31.57 37.51
N PRO A 15 -16.67 -32.11 37.58
CA PRO A 15 -15.48 -31.29 37.75
C PRO A 15 -15.14 -30.56 36.44
N ASP A 16 -14.99 -29.24 36.52
CA ASP A 16 -14.46 -28.42 35.43
C ASP A 16 -12.97 -28.14 35.61
N VAL A 17 -12.28 -27.88 34.50
CA VAL A 17 -10.87 -27.52 34.52
C VAL A 17 -10.72 -26.12 35.10
N ILE A 18 -10.13 -26.06 36.30
CA ILE A 18 -9.76 -24.81 36.98
C ILE A 18 -8.24 -24.68 37.07
N SER A 19 -7.75 -23.46 37.28
CA SER A 19 -6.32 -23.18 37.53
C SER A 19 -5.36 -23.71 36.44
N MET A 20 -5.68 -23.44 35.17
CA MET A 20 -4.89 -23.91 34.02
C MET A 20 -3.51 -23.25 33.93
N SER A 21 -2.54 -24.02 33.44
CA SER A 21 -1.26 -23.53 32.93
C SER A 21 -1.13 -23.89 31.45
N PHE A 22 -0.60 -22.98 30.64
CA PHE A 22 -0.57 -23.13 29.19
C PHE A 22 0.85 -23.24 28.66
N ILE A 23 1.02 -24.11 27.67
CA ILE A 23 2.20 -24.19 26.82
C ILE A 23 1.78 -23.93 25.37
N PRO A 24 2.60 -23.25 24.55
CA PRO A 24 2.22 -22.98 23.18
C PRO A 24 2.20 -24.28 22.38
N ILE A 25 1.17 -24.43 21.53
CA ILE A 25 0.97 -25.62 20.69
C ILE A 25 2.20 -25.93 19.80
N THR A 26 2.99 -24.91 19.45
CA THR A 26 4.24 -25.05 18.71
C THR A 26 5.27 -25.93 19.42
N SER A 27 5.22 -26.04 20.76
CA SER A 27 6.09 -26.95 21.54
C SER A 27 5.84 -28.42 21.20
N LEU A 28 4.63 -28.76 20.76
CA LEU A 28 4.25 -30.11 20.35
C LEU A 28 4.74 -30.45 18.93
N LEU A 29 5.20 -29.45 18.16
CA LEU A 29 5.62 -29.61 16.76
C LEU A 29 7.13 -29.66 16.57
N ASN A 30 7.88 -29.86 17.64
CA ASN A 30 9.34 -29.99 17.58
C ASN A 30 9.73 -31.18 16.68
N GLY A 31 10.55 -30.92 15.66
CA GLY A 31 10.98 -31.92 14.69
C GLY A 31 10.02 -32.15 13.52
N VAL A 32 8.84 -31.53 13.51
CA VAL A 32 7.90 -31.60 12.38
C VAL A 32 8.32 -30.59 11.29
N PRO A 33 8.54 -31.03 10.03
CA PRO A 33 8.80 -30.12 8.91
C PRO A 33 7.66 -29.10 8.75
N GLY A 34 8.00 -27.83 8.58
CA GLY A 34 7.01 -26.76 8.39
C GLY A 34 6.42 -26.17 9.68
N SER A 35 6.86 -26.61 10.86
CA SER A 35 6.46 -26.00 12.16
C SER A 35 6.73 -24.49 12.26
N GLY A 36 7.73 -24.00 11.52
CA GLY A 36 8.02 -22.57 11.38
C GLY A 36 6.88 -21.76 10.75
N PHE A 37 6.07 -22.35 9.85
CA PHE A 37 4.93 -21.67 9.23
C PHE A 37 3.81 -21.42 10.24
N LEU A 38 3.49 -22.41 11.09
CA LEU A 38 2.49 -22.23 12.14
C LEU A 38 2.94 -21.16 13.15
N ASN A 39 4.21 -21.21 13.58
CA ASN A 39 4.75 -20.20 14.47
C ASN A 39 4.67 -18.79 13.84
N HIS A 40 4.98 -18.67 12.55
CA HIS A 40 4.83 -17.41 11.83
C HIS A 40 3.37 -16.92 11.79
N ALA A 41 2.42 -17.78 11.45
CA ALA A 41 0.99 -17.45 11.43
C ALA A 41 0.46 -17.04 12.82
N ILE A 42 0.85 -17.74 13.88
CA ILE A 42 0.50 -17.38 15.26
C ILE A 42 1.07 -16.00 15.62
N ASN A 43 2.33 -15.72 15.28
CA ASN A 43 2.93 -14.42 15.55
C ASN A 43 2.23 -13.29 14.79
N LEU A 44 1.83 -13.53 13.54
CA LEU A 44 1.03 -12.59 12.76
C LEU A 44 -0.33 -12.35 13.42
N TYR A 45 -1.04 -13.41 13.84
CA TYR A 45 -2.31 -13.29 14.53
C TYR A 45 -2.17 -12.53 15.85
N LEU A 46 -1.19 -12.84 16.68
CA LEU A 46 -0.98 -12.16 17.97
C LEU A 46 -0.61 -10.68 17.79
N ARG A 47 0.09 -10.34 16.70
CA ARG A 47 0.50 -8.97 16.38
C ARG A 47 -0.66 -8.13 15.86
N TYR A 48 -1.42 -8.64 14.90
CA TYR A 48 -2.42 -7.87 14.16
C TYR A 48 -3.86 -8.14 14.60
N LYS A 49 -4.11 -9.31 15.18
CA LYS A 49 -5.42 -9.78 15.65
C LYS A 49 -6.55 -9.53 14.64
N PRO A 50 -6.40 -10.00 13.38
CA PRO A 50 -7.48 -9.90 12.41
C PRO A 50 -8.71 -10.70 12.91
N PRO A 51 -9.93 -10.35 12.47
CA PRO A 51 -11.11 -11.18 12.67
C PRO A 51 -10.87 -12.62 12.20
N ILE A 52 -11.42 -13.60 12.91
CA ILE A 52 -11.14 -15.01 12.64
C ILE A 52 -11.66 -15.44 11.26
N GLU A 53 -12.75 -14.81 10.83
CA GLU A 53 -13.43 -15.01 9.54
C GLU A 53 -12.52 -14.58 8.37
N GLU A 54 -11.68 -13.58 8.58
CA GLU A 54 -10.79 -13.01 7.58
C GLU A 54 -9.35 -13.52 7.69
N LEU A 55 -9.06 -14.38 8.69
CA LEU A 55 -7.70 -14.81 9.00
C LEU A 55 -7.02 -15.52 7.83
N HIS A 56 -7.74 -16.42 7.14
CA HIS A 56 -7.19 -17.14 5.99
C HIS A 56 -6.71 -16.16 4.91
N GLN A 57 -7.57 -15.20 4.57
CA GLN A 57 -7.27 -14.19 3.58
C GLN A 57 -6.17 -13.21 4.02
N PHE A 58 -6.18 -12.80 5.29
CA PHE A 58 -5.12 -12.00 5.86
C PHE A 58 -3.76 -12.68 5.70
N LEU A 59 -3.65 -13.97 6.05
CA LEU A 59 -2.41 -14.73 5.98
C LEU A 59 -1.89 -14.87 4.54
N GLU A 60 -2.77 -15.11 3.56
CA GLU A 60 -2.44 -15.17 2.13
C GLU A 60 -1.79 -13.89 1.60
N PHE A 61 -2.13 -12.74 2.19
CA PHE A 61 -1.58 -11.44 1.84
C PHE A 61 -0.35 -11.03 2.65
N GLN A 62 0.11 -11.88 3.59
CA GLN A 62 1.36 -11.66 4.32
C GLN A 62 2.59 -12.13 3.55
N LEU A 63 2.61 -11.78 2.27
CA LEU A 63 3.74 -11.99 1.37
C LEU A 63 4.75 -10.83 1.48
N PRO A 64 6.03 -11.07 1.17
CA PRO A 64 7.02 -10.01 1.08
C PRO A 64 6.56 -8.90 0.12
N ARG A 65 6.80 -7.65 0.50
CA ARG A 65 6.45 -6.46 -0.29
C ARG A 65 7.73 -5.80 -0.79
N GLN A 66 7.73 -5.35 -2.04
CA GLN A 66 8.85 -4.62 -2.62
C GLN A 66 8.37 -3.48 -3.52
N TRP A 67 9.25 -2.52 -3.77
CA TRP A 67 8.99 -1.40 -4.66
C TRP A 67 9.51 -1.66 -6.07
N ALA A 68 8.74 -1.30 -7.08
CA ALA A 68 9.13 -1.25 -8.48
C ALA A 68 9.07 0.20 -9.01
N PRO A 69 10.02 0.65 -9.84
CA PRO A 69 11.28 -0.04 -10.17
C PRO A 69 12.18 -0.21 -8.94
N VAL A 70 12.93 -1.31 -8.88
CA VAL A 70 13.87 -1.56 -7.77
C VAL A 70 15.02 -0.56 -7.91
N TYR A 71 15.55 -0.06 -6.78
CA TYR A 71 16.63 0.95 -6.81
C TYR A 71 17.90 0.45 -7.53
N SER A 72 18.13 -0.87 -7.60
CA SER A 72 19.19 -1.51 -8.39
C SER A 72 18.98 -1.38 -9.89
N ASP A 73 17.74 -1.22 -10.35
CA ASP A 73 17.37 -1.06 -11.75
C ASP A 73 17.44 0.40 -12.21
N LEU A 74 17.64 1.34 -11.28
CA LEU A 74 18.06 2.70 -11.59
C LEU A 74 19.54 2.64 -11.97
N PRO A 75 19.90 2.91 -13.24
CA PRO A 75 21.26 2.70 -13.72
C PRO A 75 22.21 3.66 -13.00
N LEU A 76 22.99 3.12 -12.07
CA LEU A 76 24.16 3.79 -11.48
C LEU A 76 25.32 3.88 -12.49
N GLY A 77 25.20 3.23 -13.67
CA GLY A 77 26.16 3.26 -14.77
C GLY A 77 25.71 4.11 -15.99
N PRO A 78 26.62 4.37 -16.95
CA PRO A 78 26.30 5.15 -18.15
C PRO A 78 25.21 4.46 -19.00
N GLN A 79 24.04 5.09 -19.08
CA GLN A 79 22.85 4.55 -19.75
C GLN A 79 23.01 4.40 -21.26
N ARG A 80 22.71 3.20 -21.78
CA ARG A 80 22.51 2.94 -23.23
C ARG A 80 21.03 2.94 -23.67
N LYS A 81 20.05 2.81 -22.76
CA LYS A 81 18.61 2.88 -23.11
C LYS A 81 18.09 4.30 -22.96
N LYS A 82 17.63 4.89 -24.06
CA LYS A 82 16.99 6.22 -24.14
C LYS A 82 15.72 6.21 -23.29
N GLN A 83 15.79 6.65 -22.02
CA GLN A 83 14.60 6.77 -21.17
C GLN A 83 13.65 7.78 -21.82
N SER A 84 12.41 7.36 -22.06
CA SER A 84 11.39 8.27 -22.60
C SER A 84 11.06 9.29 -21.51
N SER A 85 11.36 10.55 -21.78
CA SER A 85 11.15 11.64 -20.83
C SER A 85 10.46 12.80 -21.52
N ALA A 86 9.32 13.23 -20.98
CA ALA A 86 8.66 14.45 -21.38
C ALA A 86 9.03 15.59 -20.43
N SER A 87 8.92 16.84 -20.86
CA SER A 87 9.21 18.01 -20.01
C SER A 87 7.94 18.76 -19.66
N LEU A 88 7.77 19.10 -18.38
CA LEU A 88 6.66 19.87 -17.83
C LEU A 88 7.24 21.15 -17.18
N PRO A 89 7.10 22.32 -17.81
CA PRO A 89 7.64 23.58 -17.28
C PRO A 89 6.78 24.07 -16.11
N VAL A 90 7.35 24.17 -14.91
CA VAL A 90 6.59 24.58 -13.71
C VAL A 90 6.63 26.10 -13.49
N ASN A 91 7.72 26.78 -13.87
CA ASN A 91 7.94 28.22 -13.75
C ASN A 91 8.58 28.82 -15.03
N PHE A 92 8.48 30.15 -15.24
CA PHE A 92 9.02 30.88 -16.40
C PHE A 92 10.56 30.88 -16.46
N ILE A 93 11.21 31.14 -15.33
CA ILE A 93 12.66 31.05 -15.15
C ILE A 93 12.88 30.14 -13.94
N GLY A 94 13.23 28.88 -14.17
CA GLY A 94 13.33 27.91 -13.08
C GLY A 94 13.54 26.47 -13.54
N PRO A 95 13.66 25.54 -12.59
CA PRO A 95 13.91 24.13 -12.89
C PRO A 95 12.71 23.51 -13.63
N THR A 96 12.99 22.86 -14.76
CA THR A 96 12.01 22.07 -15.51
C THR A 96 11.82 20.70 -14.85
N LEU A 97 10.57 20.29 -14.67
CA LEU A 97 10.23 18.95 -14.20
C LEU A 97 10.18 18.03 -15.41
N TYR A 98 11.09 17.05 -15.47
CA TYR A 98 11.00 15.97 -16.44
C TYR A 98 10.05 14.90 -15.90
N VAL A 99 9.33 14.22 -16.78
CA VAL A 99 8.40 13.15 -16.43
C VAL A 99 8.90 11.88 -17.08
N CYS A 100 9.13 10.85 -16.27
CA CYS A 100 9.43 9.50 -16.73
C CYS A 100 8.15 8.89 -17.30
N THR A 101 8.14 8.58 -18.60
CA THR A 101 6.97 7.99 -19.26
C THR A 101 7.09 6.47 -19.48
N ASN A 102 8.09 5.86 -18.86
CA ASN A 102 8.26 4.41 -18.87
C ASN A 102 7.11 3.76 -18.09
N MET A 103 6.59 2.65 -18.61
CA MET A 103 5.66 1.81 -17.86
C MET A 103 6.39 1.11 -16.73
N VAL A 104 5.83 1.20 -15.52
CA VAL A 104 6.19 0.35 -14.40
C VAL A 104 5.13 -0.74 -14.34
N ASP A 105 5.52 -1.92 -14.77
CA ASP A 105 4.67 -3.12 -14.80
C ASP A 105 5.25 -4.13 -13.83
N VAL A 106 4.42 -4.59 -12.88
CA VAL A 106 4.82 -5.61 -11.90
C VAL A 106 4.32 -7.02 -12.27
N GLY A 107 3.74 -7.16 -13.47
CA GLY A 107 3.11 -8.38 -13.95
C GLY A 107 1.87 -8.74 -13.13
N LYS A 108 1.54 -10.04 -13.08
CA LYS A 108 0.41 -10.59 -12.32
C LYS A 108 0.67 -10.59 -10.80
N ARG A 109 0.94 -9.43 -10.23
CA ARG A 109 1.23 -9.22 -8.81
C ARG A 109 0.40 -8.07 -8.27
N PRO A 110 -0.34 -8.27 -7.16
CA PRO A 110 -1.15 -7.21 -6.59
C PRO A 110 -0.30 -6.05 -6.09
N ILE A 111 -0.70 -4.84 -6.45
CA ILE A 111 -0.14 -3.60 -5.93
C ILE A 111 -0.83 -3.27 -4.61
N THR A 112 -0.04 -2.96 -3.58
CA THR A 112 -0.50 -2.57 -2.23
C THR A 112 -0.29 -1.09 -1.94
N GLY A 113 0.38 -0.37 -2.85
CA GLY A 113 0.58 1.07 -2.70
C GLY A 113 1.31 1.72 -3.86
N LEU A 114 1.27 3.05 -3.89
CA LEU A 114 1.86 3.89 -4.92
C LEU A 114 2.52 5.11 -4.30
N ARG A 115 3.55 5.63 -4.97
CA ARG A 115 4.14 6.92 -4.62
C ARG A 115 4.66 7.64 -5.85
N LEU A 116 4.65 8.97 -5.79
CA LEU A 116 5.42 9.80 -6.72
C LEU A 116 6.85 9.94 -6.20
N PHE A 117 7.82 9.91 -7.10
CA PHE A 117 9.23 9.99 -6.74
C PHE A 117 9.99 10.93 -7.67
N LEU A 118 10.98 11.66 -7.14
CA LEU A 118 11.85 12.54 -7.91
C LEU A 118 13.21 11.87 -8.13
N GLU A 119 13.38 11.26 -9.29
CA GLU A 119 14.58 10.55 -9.72
C GLU A 119 15.67 11.47 -10.27
N GLY A 120 16.87 10.90 -10.38
CA GLY A 120 18.06 11.50 -10.99
C GLY A 120 18.87 12.36 -10.02
N LYS A 121 20.12 12.65 -10.41
CA LYS A 121 21.08 13.41 -9.58
C LYS A 121 20.58 14.81 -9.19
N LYS A 122 19.70 15.39 -10.01
CA LYS A 122 19.11 16.72 -9.78
C LYS A 122 17.72 16.66 -9.13
N SER A 123 17.21 15.46 -8.83
CA SER A 123 15.84 15.21 -8.33
C SER A 123 14.80 16.01 -9.11
N ASN A 124 14.90 15.96 -10.44
CA ASN A 124 14.08 16.75 -11.35
C ASN A 124 13.30 15.89 -12.35
N LYS A 125 13.28 14.57 -12.15
CA LYS A 125 12.54 13.63 -12.96
C LYS A 125 11.44 12.98 -12.12
N LEU A 126 10.20 13.38 -12.35
CA LEU A 126 9.01 12.76 -11.77
C LEU A 126 8.83 11.35 -12.33
N ALA A 127 8.74 10.38 -11.44
CA ALA A 127 8.42 8.99 -11.73
C ALA A 127 7.32 8.49 -10.79
N ILE A 128 6.67 7.40 -11.16
CA ILE A 128 5.72 6.68 -10.32
C ILE A 128 6.36 5.36 -9.88
N HIS A 129 6.30 5.06 -8.59
CA HIS A 129 6.78 3.79 -8.02
C HIS A 129 5.60 3.02 -7.44
N LEU A 130 5.65 1.70 -7.55
CA LEU A 130 4.58 0.78 -7.18
C LEU A 130 5.07 -0.18 -6.11
N GLN A 131 4.39 -0.25 -4.98
CA GLN A 131 4.62 -1.30 -3.99
C GLN A 131 3.74 -2.48 -4.34
N HIS A 132 4.33 -3.66 -4.43
CA HIS A 132 3.63 -4.87 -4.84
C HIS A 132 4.06 -6.06 -3.99
N LEU A 133 3.20 -7.07 -3.94
CA LEU A 133 3.55 -8.38 -3.39
C LEU A 133 4.57 -9.06 -4.30
N CYS A 134 5.59 -9.69 -3.73
CA CYS A 134 6.63 -10.39 -4.50
C CYS A 134 6.09 -11.63 -5.24
N SER A 135 4.95 -12.17 -4.79
CA SER A 135 4.24 -13.30 -5.39
C SER A 135 2.73 -13.02 -5.42
N LEU A 136 2.01 -13.74 -6.27
CA LEU A 136 0.55 -13.70 -6.32
C LEU A 136 -0.02 -14.57 -5.17
N PRO A 137 -0.96 -14.07 -4.35
CA PRO A 137 -1.68 -14.90 -3.37
C PRO A 137 -2.37 -16.08 -4.04
N GLN A 138 -2.33 -17.26 -3.41
CA GLN A 138 -2.82 -18.49 -4.06
C GLN A 138 -4.33 -18.48 -4.26
N ILE A 139 -5.03 -17.73 -3.41
CA ILE A 139 -6.47 -17.55 -3.45
C ILE A 139 -6.97 -16.69 -4.62
N ILE A 140 -6.09 -16.04 -5.39
CA ILE A 140 -6.48 -15.11 -6.47
C ILE A 140 -5.84 -15.50 -7.80
N GLN A 141 -6.63 -15.43 -8.87
CA GLN A 141 -6.22 -15.59 -10.26
C GLN A 141 -6.42 -14.29 -11.02
N LEU A 142 -5.39 -13.89 -11.77
CA LEU A 142 -5.36 -12.65 -12.54
C LEU A 142 -5.27 -12.91 -14.05
N GLU A 143 -6.10 -12.22 -14.80
CA GLU A 143 -6.06 -12.11 -16.24
C GLU A 143 -5.78 -10.67 -16.65
N ASP A 144 -4.93 -10.48 -17.66
CA ASP A 144 -4.58 -9.13 -18.11
C ASP A 144 -5.77 -8.50 -18.83
N ASP A 145 -6.07 -7.26 -18.48
CA ASP A 145 -7.17 -6.54 -19.09
C ASP A 145 -6.85 -6.23 -20.57
N PRO A 146 -7.66 -6.70 -21.55
CA PRO A 146 -7.46 -6.40 -22.97
C PRO A 146 -7.57 -4.90 -23.30
N TYR A 147 -8.20 -4.11 -22.43
CA TYR A 147 -8.41 -2.68 -22.59
C TYR A 147 -7.18 -1.84 -22.20
N ASN A 148 -6.15 -2.41 -21.57
CA ASN A 148 -4.94 -1.71 -21.11
C ASN A 148 -4.21 -0.92 -22.20
N ASN A 149 -4.26 -1.42 -23.43
CA ASN A 149 -3.58 -0.82 -24.58
C ASN A 149 -4.45 0.16 -25.38
N ARG A 150 -5.70 0.41 -24.95
CA ARG A 150 -6.57 1.32 -25.70
C ARG A 150 -6.08 2.76 -25.64
N THR A 151 -6.34 3.46 -26.74
CA THR A 151 -6.19 4.91 -26.82
C THR A 151 -7.09 5.57 -25.79
N PRO A 152 -6.60 6.59 -25.08
CA PRO A 152 -7.35 7.21 -24.01
C PRO A 152 -8.65 7.79 -24.56
N GLU A 153 -9.75 7.54 -23.86
CA GLU A 153 -11.02 8.22 -24.15
C GLU A 153 -10.84 9.74 -24.02
N PRO A 154 -11.62 10.52 -24.78
CA PRO A 154 -11.60 11.97 -24.67
C PRO A 154 -11.86 12.40 -23.23
N PHE A 155 -10.86 13.02 -22.60
CA PHE A 155 -10.95 13.46 -21.21
C PHE A 155 -11.84 14.70 -21.09
N ASP A 156 -12.65 14.72 -20.03
CA ASP A 156 -13.44 15.90 -19.70
C ASP A 156 -12.53 17.02 -19.21
N ARG A 157 -12.65 18.20 -19.82
CA ARG A 157 -11.87 19.39 -19.49
C ARG A 157 -12.08 19.83 -18.04
N LYS A 158 -13.17 19.41 -17.38
CA LYS A 158 -13.44 19.70 -15.96
C LYS A 158 -12.38 19.14 -15.00
N TYR A 159 -11.67 18.08 -15.39
CA TYR A 159 -10.63 17.46 -14.58
C TYR A 159 -9.22 17.98 -14.87
N VAL A 160 -9.08 19.09 -15.61
CA VAL A 160 -7.76 19.62 -15.98
C VAL A 160 -7.43 20.83 -15.11
N GLU A 161 -6.51 20.65 -14.17
CA GLU A 161 -6.12 21.68 -13.21
C GLU A 161 -4.74 22.27 -13.54
N PRO A 162 -4.57 23.60 -13.51
CA PRO A 162 -3.29 24.24 -13.82
C PRO A 162 -2.27 24.09 -12.68
N ILE A 163 -0.98 23.94 -13.03
CA ILE A 163 0.13 23.76 -12.09
C ILE A 163 1.02 25.01 -12.02
N GLY A 164 1.50 25.32 -10.81
CA GLY A 164 2.56 26.28 -10.59
C GLY A 164 2.11 27.74 -10.77
N SER A 165 3.08 28.64 -10.86
CA SER A 165 2.80 30.08 -10.99
C SER A 165 2.26 30.43 -12.38
N TRP A 166 2.53 29.59 -13.39
CA TRP A 166 2.12 29.83 -14.76
C TRP A 166 1.00 28.90 -15.22
N LYS A 167 -0.24 29.27 -14.86
CA LYS A 167 -1.46 28.51 -15.13
C LYS A 167 -1.78 28.23 -16.62
N ARG A 168 -1.00 28.77 -17.58
CA ARG A 168 -1.28 28.61 -19.01
C ARG A 168 -0.59 27.45 -19.70
N PHE A 169 0.52 26.92 -19.17
CA PHE A 169 1.36 25.96 -19.91
C PHE A 169 1.36 24.55 -19.33
N SER A 170 1.22 24.38 -18.02
CA SER A 170 1.30 23.07 -17.38
C SER A 170 0.04 22.78 -16.59
N HIS A 171 -0.54 21.61 -16.82
CA HIS A 171 -1.76 21.16 -16.17
C HIS A 171 -1.61 19.70 -15.72
N VAL A 172 -2.38 19.29 -14.71
CA VAL A 172 -2.57 17.89 -14.30
C VAL A 172 -3.99 17.48 -14.63
N CYS A 173 -4.16 16.28 -15.15
CA CYS A 173 -5.46 15.63 -15.20
C CYS A 173 -5.75 14.96 -13.84
N THR A 174 -6.80 15.40 -13.16
CA THR A 174 -7.28 14.92 -11.86
C THR A 174 -8.44 13.94 -11.98
N ALA A 175 -8.71 13.43 -13.19
CA ALA A 175 -9.75 12.45 -13.43
C ALA A 175 -9.42 11.14 -12.68
N PRO A 176 -10.42 10.51 -12.02
CA PRO A 176 -10.23 9.20 -11.42
C PRO A 176 -9.89 8.17 -12.51
N VAL A 177 -8.83 7.39 -12.28
CA VAL A 177 -8.51 6.22 -13.10
C VAL A 177 -8.81 5.01 -12.24
N GLU A 178 -9.96 4.40 -12.49
CA GLU A 178 -10.50 3.28 -11.71
C GLU A 178 -11.22 2.31 -12.64
N SER A 179 -11.31 1.05 -12.21
CA SER A 179 -12.14 0.05 -12.87
C SER A 179 -13.44 -0.10 -12.09
N GLU A 180 -14.57 -0.23 -12.79
CA GLU A 180 -15.88 -0.54 -12.19
C GLU A 180 -16.01 -2.04 -11.89
N ASP A 181 -15.25 -2.88 -12.61
CA ASP A 181 -15.23 -4.33 -12.46
C ASP A 181 -14.28 -4.77 -11.32
N ALA A 182 -14.31 -6.06 -10.98
CA ALA A 182 -13.38 -6.70 -10.04
C ALA A 182 -11.94 -6.79 -10.60
N SER A 183 -11.34 -5.64 -10.90
CA SER A 183 -9.99 -5.51 -11.44
C SER A 183 -9.08 -4.79 -10.45
N ILE A 184 -7.80 -5.19 -10.44
CA ILE A 184 -6.77 -4.56 -9.64
C ILE A 184 -5.71 -3.93 -10.51
N VAL A 185 -5.00 -2.95 -9.96
CA VAL A 185 -3.88 -2.31 -10.64
C VAL A 185 -2.65 -3.22 -10.55
N THR A 186 -2.03 -3.48 -11.69
CA THR A 186 -0.79 -4.26 -11.88
C THR A 186 0.32 -3.47 -12.56
N GLY A 187 0.02 -2.26 -13.03
CA GLY A 187 1.03 -1.35 -13.54
C GLY A 187 0.59 0.10 -13.55
N ALA A 188 1.54 1.00 -13.77
CA ALA A 188 1.25 2.41 -13.94
C ALA A 188 2.33 3.12 -14.77
N ARG A 189 1.91 4.18 -15.46
CA ARG A 189 2.81 5.13 -16.11
C ARG A 189 2.30 6.55 -15.98
N LEU A 190 3.23 7.49 -16.09
CA LEU A 190 2.91 8.89 -16.30
C LEU A 190 3.02 9.19 -17.79
N GLU A 191 2.15 10.07 -18.29
CA GLU A 191 2.18 10.53 -19.67
C GLU A 191 2.03 12.04 -19.72
N VAL A 192 2.66 12.68 -20.70
CA VAL A 192 2.48 14.12 -20.93
C VAL A 192 1.98 14.32 -22.34
N ILE A 193 0.74 14.79 -22.45
CA ILE A 193 0.11 15.10 -23.73
C ILE A 193 0.22 16.60 -23.99
N SER A 194 0.63 16.98 -25.20
CA SER A 194 0.71 18.38 -25.62
C SER A 194 -0.53 18.77 -26.41
N GLN A 195 -1.27 19.78 -25.95
CA GLN A 195 -2.44 20.35 -26.60
C GLN A 195 -2.19 21.82 -26.91
N GLY A 196 -1.74 22.12 -28.13
CA GLY A 196 -1.23 23.43 -28.50
C GLY A 196 -0.02 23.81 -27.65
N PHE A 197 -0.12 24.90 -26.88
CA PHE A 197 0.93 25.31 -25.94
C PHE A 197 0.81 24.67 -24.55
N LYS A 198 -0.29 23.96 -24.26
CA LYS A 198 -0.51 23.32 -22.97
C LYS A 198 0.13 21.94 -22.95
N LYS A 199 0.79 21.61 -21.85
CA LYS A 199 1.25 20.27 -21.51
C LYS A 199 0.44 19.78 -20.32
N ILE A 200 -0.15 18.60 -20.46
CA ILE A 200 -1.04 18.03 -19.46
C ILE A 200 -0.42 16.71 -18.99
N LEU A 201 -0.20 16.58 -17.70
CA LEU A 201 0.26 15.37 -17.03
C LEU A 201 -0.93 14.43 -16.78
N PHE A 202 -0.82 13.19 -17.23
CA PHE A 202 -1.78 12.13 -17.01
C PHE A 202 -1.15 10.99 -16.22
N LEU A 203 -1.97 10.36 -15.39
CA LEU A 203 -1.72 9.05 -14.84
C LEU A 203 -2.46 8.02 -15.69
N ARG A 204 -1.78 6.94 -16.07
CA ARG A 204 -2.41 5.75 -16.63
C ARG A 204 -2.10 4.56 -15.75
N LEU A 205 -3.11 3.76 -15.52
CA LEU A 205 -3.00 2.51 -14.79
C LEU A 205 -3.12 1.34 -15.76
N HIS A 206 -2.54 0.21 -15.38
CA HIS A 206 -2.77 -1.08 -16.01
C HIS A 206 -3.52 -1.95 -15.03
N PHE A 207 -4.59 -2.57 -15.51
CA PHE A 207 -5.49 -3.39 -14.74
C PHE A 207 -5.32 -4.86 -15.11
N SER A 208 -5.50 -5.72 -14.13
CA SER A 208 -5.72 -7.15 -14.35
C SER A 208 -7.01 -7.53 -13.66
N LYS A 209 -7.87 -8.25 -14.37
CA LYS A 209 -9.16 -8.74 -13.89
C LYS A 209 -8.93 -9.91 -12.94
N VAL A 210 -9.67 -9.92 -11.85
CA VAL A 210 -9.71 -11.02 -10.89
C VAL A 210 -10.81 -11.99 -11.30
N VAL A 211 -10.48 -13.27 -11.50
CA VAL A 211 -11.40 -14.26 -12.10
C VAL A 211 -12.15 -15.07 -11.05
N ASN A 212 -11.49 -15.42 -9.95
CA ASN A 212 -11.99 -16.34 -8.92
C ASN A 212 -12.27 -15.64 -7.58
N ALA A 213 -12.41 -14.31 -7.58
CA ALA A 213 -12.62 -13.52 -6.38
C ALA A 213 -13.56 -12.36 -6.69
N HIS A 214 -14.32 -11.93 -5.69
CA HIS A 214 -15.19 -10.76 -5.77
C HIS A 214 -14.73 -9.66 -4.80
N SER A 215 -15.14 -8.42 -5.07
CA SER A 215 -14.87 -7.29 -4.18
C SER A 215 -15.84 -7.35 -3.00
N VAL A 216 -15.34 -7.46 -1.78
CA VAL A 216 -16.18 -7.62 -0.56
C VAL A 216 -16.69 -6.31 -0.01
N ARG A 217 -15.97 -5.22 -0.26
CA ARG A 217 -16.34 -3.90 0.22
C ARG A 217 -16.30 -2.87 -0.90
N GLN A 218 -17.10 -1.83 -0.78
CA GLN A 218 -17.00 -0.67 -1.66
C GLN A 218 -15.57 -0.13 -1.62
N PRO A 219 -14.91 0.03 -2.77
CA PRO A 219 -13.54 0.48 -2.80
C PRO A 219 -13.43 1.89 -2.21
N GLU A 220 -12.48 2.07 -1.32
CA GLU A 220 -12.31 3.29 -0.54
C GLU A 220 -11.22 4.16 -1.16
N TRP A 221 -11.56 5.39 -1.50
CA TRP A 221 -10.56 6.42 -1.76
C TRP A 221 -9.92 6.81 -0.44
N GLU A 222 -8.59 6.77 -0.38
CA GLU A 222 -7.88 7.22 0.80
C GLU A 222 -8.29 8.66 1.15
N GLY A 223 -8.87 8.84 2.34
CA GLY A 223 -9.15 10.15 2.90
C GLY A 223 -7.84 10.94 2.94
N SER A 224 -7.86 12.19 2.49
CA SER A 224 -6.72 13.11 2.60
C SER A 224 -6.03 12.91 3.95
N PRO A 225 -4.70 12.79 4.03
CA PRO A 225 -3.99 12.59 5.27
C PRO A 225 -4.15 13.87 6.10
N ASN A 226 -5.27 13.99 6.80
CA ASN A 226 -5.41 14.85 7.94
C ASN A 226 -4.54 14.21 8.99
N LEU A 227 -3.24 14.51 8.90
CA LEU A 227 -2.29 14.54 10.00
C LEU A 227 -2.70 13.56 11.11
N ILE A 228 -2.66 12.25 10.83
CA ILE A 228 -2.46 11.30 11.92
C ILE A 228 -1.09 11.68 12.43
N GLN A 229 -1.13 12.50 13.46
CA GLN A 229 -0.01 13.07 14.15
C GLN A 229 0.94 11.93 14.52
N LYS A 230 1.91 11.67 13.64
CA LYS A 230 3.25 11.25 14.04
C LYS A 230 3.90 12.45 14.72
N SER A 231 3.25 12.96 15.78
CA SER A 231 3.76 13.99 16.68
C SER A 231 4.77 13.32 17.58
N GLY A 232 6.02 13.28 17.12
CA GLY A 232 7.13 12.77 17.92
C GLY A 232 8.43 13.52 17.74
N LEU A 233 8.49 14.60 16.94
CA LEU A 233 9.77 15.22 16.60
C LEU A 233 9.70 16.75 16.44
N ILE A 234 9.04 17.50 17.33
CA ILE A 234 9.39 18.92 17.55
C ILE A 234 9.08 19.31 19.00
N SER A 235 10.08 19.28 19.87
CA SER A 235 10.23 20.25 20.96
C SER A 235 11.67 20.19 21.47
N THR A 236 12.57 20.83 20.74
CA THR A 236 13.81 21.34 21.33
C THR A 236 13.69 22.85 21.25
N LEU A 237 14.11 23.53 22.32
CA LEU A 237 14.21 24.98 22.51
C LEU A 237 12.96 25.65 23.12
N ILE A 238 12.96 25.83 24.45
CA ILE A 238 13.25 27.11 25.14
C ILE A 238 13.38 26.88 26.68
N SER A 239 14.57 27.20 27.18
CA SER A 239 15.02 27.67 28.51
C SER A 239 14.03 27.82 29.69
N THR A 240 14.30 27.22 30.87
CA THR A 240 14.91 27.83 32.10
C THR A 240 14.82 26.89 33.31
N HIS A 241 15.93 26.78 34.06
CA HIS A 241 16.15 26.28 35.43
C HIS A 241 14.98 25.71 36.27
N PHE A 242 15.12 24.46 36.74
CA PHE A 242 15.27 24.04 38.16
C PHE A 242 15.32 22.50 38.28
N SER A 243 16.10 21.99 39.23
CA SER A 243 16.40 20.58 39.48
C SER A 243 15.18 19.75 39.92
N THR A 244 15.06 18.49 39.45
CA THR A 244 14.73 17.27 40.25
C THR A 244 14.61 16.06 39.31
N ALA A 245 15.09 14.90 39.77
CA ALA A 245 15.17 13.65 39.01
C ALA A 245 13.78 13.10 38.64
N VAL A 246 13.54 12.81 37.36
CA VAL A 246 12.39 12.04 36.89
C VAL A 246 12.82 11.07 35.79
N GLN A 247 12.36 9.83 35.95
CA GLN A 247 12.71 8.63 35.22
C GLN A 247 12.53 8.76 33.70
N LYS A 248 13.46 8.17 32.96
CA LYS A 248 13.42 8.01 31.50
C LYS A 248 12.19 7.16 31.13
N PRO A 249 11.29 7.61 30.24
CA PRO A 249 10.23 6.74 29.73
C PRO A 249 10.85 5.58 28.94
N MET A 250 10.34 4.38 29.18
CA MET A 250 10.71 3.16 28.48
C MET A 250 10.50 3.34 26.95
N PRO A 251 11.42 2.90 26.07
CA PRO A 251 11.26 3.06 24.64
C PRO A 251 10.05 2.24 24.18
N ARG A 252 9.12 2.88 23.44
CA ARG A 252 8.09 2.14 22.70
C ARG A 252 8.80 1.20 21.72
N PRO A 253 8.34 -0.05 21.55
CA PRO A 253 8.93 -0.96 20.59
C PRO A 253 8.89 -0.32 19.20
N ALA A 254 10.03 -0.30 18.52
CA ALA A 254 10.14 0.20 17.17
C ALA A 254 9.16 -0.54 16.25
N ASP A 255 8.63 0.13 15.23
CA ASP A 255 7.90 -0.53 14.14
C ASP A 255 8.84 -1.53 13.47
N VAL A 256 8.78 -2.79 13.89
CA VAL A 256 9.57 -3.88 13.32
C VAL A 256 8.98 -4.20 11.96
N ASN A 257 9.55 -3.60 10.92
CA ASN A 257 9.31 -3.97 9.53
C ASN A 257 10.08 -5.27 9.26
N ILE A 258 9.36 -6.39 9.11
CA ILE A 258 9.95 -7.74 8.95
C ILE A 258 10.60 -7.91 7.56
N ASN A 259 10.50 -6.94 6.67
CA ASN A 259 11.28 -6.93 5.42
C ASN A 259 12.75 -6.57 5.75
N SER A 260 13.54 -7.58 6.15
CA SER A 260 14.95 -7.48 6.53
C SER A 260 15.91 -7.05 5.40
N ALA A 261 15.39 -6.56 4.28
CA ALA A 261 16.16 -6.07 3.13
C ALA A 261 16.20 -4.53 3.01
N VAL A 262 15.53 -3.78 3.91
CA VAL A 262 15.43 -2.32 3.78
C VAL A 262 16.23 -1.63 4.88
N TYR A 263 17.32 -0.97 4.47
CA TYR A 263 18.10 -0.07 5.31
C TYR A 263 17.17 1.04 5.85
N PRO A 264 16.91 1.15 7.17
CA PRO A 264 15.92 2.09 7.70
C PRO A 264 16.33 3.56 7.51
N GLY A 265 17.62 3.81 7.24
CA GLY A 265 18.15 5.17 7.08
C GLY A 265 18.02 5.76 5.68
N GLY A 266 17.69 4.97 4.65
CA GLY A 266 17.83 5.41 3.26
C GLY A 266 19.23 5.96 2.91
N PRO A 267 19.47 6.43 1.67
CA PRO A 267 20.65 7.20 1.36
C PRO A 267 20.64 8.52 2.17
N PRO A 268 21.79 9.06 2.61
CA PRO A 268 21.84 10.31 3.36
C PRO A 268 21.10 11.42 2.61
N ALA A 269 20.13 12.05 3.28
CA ALA A 269 19.32 13.10 2.71
C ALA A 269 20.22 14.29 2.28
N PRO A 270 20.02 14.85 1.08
CA PRO A 270 20.81 16.00 0.64
C PRO A 270 20.62 17.19 1.58
N VAL A 271 21.71 17.89 1.86
CA VAL A 271 21.83 19.04 2.77
C VAL A 271 20.88 20.20 2.43
N GLN A 272 20.31 20.21 1.22
CA GLN A 272 19.24 21.13 0.83
C GLN A 272 18.06 20.35 0.24
N PRO A 273 16.81 20.64 0.64
CA PRO A 273 15.65 20.01 0.03
C PRO A 273 15.62 20.35 -1.46
N PRO A 274 15.53 19.35 -2.36
CA PRO A 274 15.50 19.59 -3.79
C PRO A 274 14.45 20.64 -4.16
N LYS A 275 14.85 21.62 -4.98
CA LYS A 275 14.03 22.79 -5.37
C LYS A 275 12.65 22.43 -5.94
N LEU A 276 12.44 21.18 -6.37
CA LEU A 276 11.22 20.67 -6.98
C LEU A 276 10.28 19.91 -6.03
N LEU A 277 10.72 19.54 -4.81
CA LEU A 277 9.85 18.95 -3.78
C LEU A 277 8.72 19.90 -3.33
N LYS A 278 8.87 21.21 -3.61
CA LYS A 278 7.81 22.19 -3.38
C LYS A 278 6.63 22.04 -4.34
N PHE A 279 6.77 21.26 -5.41
CA PHE A 279 5.74 21.04 -6.44
C PHE A 279 5.22 19.60 -6.51
N VAL A 280 5.86 18.65 -5.83
CA VAL A 280 5.50 17.24 -5.86
C VAL A 280 5.43 16.73 -4.44
N ASP A 281 4.33 16.09 -4.10
CA ASP A 281 4.19 15.33 -2.87
C ASP A 281 4.70 13.90 -3.11
N THR A 282 5.73 13.51 -2.36
CA THR A 282 6.37 12.18 -2.44
C THR A 282 5.91 11.25 -1.32
N THR A 283 4.80 11.57 -0.65
CA THR A 283 4.23 10.72 0.41
C THR A 283 3.87 9.34 -0.16
N GLU A 284 4.25 8.29 0.56
CA GLU A 284 3.93 6.92 0.20
C GLU A 284 2.49 6.60 0.58
N MET A 285 1.67 6.27 -0.41
CA MET A 285 0.30 5.80 -0.21
C MET A 285 0.36 4.28 -0.21
N VAL A 286 0.40 3.68 0.97
CA VAL A 286 0.53 2.22 1.15
C VAL A 286 -0.50 1.74 2.16
N ARG A 287 -1.11 0.59 1.88
CA ARG A 287 -1.85 -0.18 2.88
C ARG A 287 -1.24 -1.56 3.06
N GLY A 288 -1.22 -2.04 4.29
CA GLY A 288 -0.61 -3.32 4.63
C GLY A 288 -1.26 -3.96 5.86
N PRO A 289 -0.57 -4.87 6.56
CA PRO A 289 -1.16 -5.65 7.64
C PRO A 289 -1.51 -4.82 8.88
N GLN A 290 -0.89 -3.64 9.01
CA GLN A 290 -1.21 -2.68 10.06
C GLN A 290 -2.59 -2.03 9.83
N ASP A 291 -3.04 -2.00 8.58
CA ASP A 291 -4.32 -1.43 8.18
C ASP A 291 -5.33 -2.57 8.06
N LEU A 292 -6.09 -2.82 9.13
CA LEU A 292 -7.08 -3.89 9.11
C LEU A 292 -8.08 -3.68 7.95
N PRO A 293 -8.39 -4.73 7.17
CA PRO A 293 -8.16 -6.13 7.51
C PRO A 293 -6.85 -6.74 6.97
N GLY A 294 -5.96 -5.94 6.38
CA GLY A 294 -4.57 -6.33 6.10
C GLY A 294 -4.27 -6.96 4.73
N TYR A 295 -5.29 -7.12 3.88
CA TYR A 295 -5.21 -7.67 2.52
C TYR A 295 -5.66 -6.67 1.43
N TRP A 296 -5.25 -5.41 1.60
CA TRP A 296 -5.60 -4.33 0.67
C TRP A 296 -4.87 -4.47 -0.66
N VAL A 297 -5.63 -4.24 -1.73
CA VAL A 297 -5.12 -4.10 -3.10
C VAL A 297 -5.53 -2.77 -3.69
N VAL A 298 -4.72 -2.25 -4.60
CA VAL A 298 -5.06 -1.03 -5.32
C VAL A 298 -5.98 -1.36 -6.48
N SER A 299 -7.12 -0.68 -6.56
CA SER A 299 -8.11 -0.80 -7.63
C SER A 299 -8.26 0.48 -8.47
N GLY A 300 -7.59 1.55 -8.08
CA GLY A 300 -7.58 2.80 -8.83
C GLY A 300 -6.67 3.83 -8.20
N ALA A 301 -6.41 4.91 -8.94
CA ALA A 301 -5.64 6.04 -8.46
C ALA A 301 -5.95 7.28 -9.29
N LYS A 302 -5.62 8.45 -8.74
CA LYS A 302 -5.68 9.72 -9.46
C LYS A 302 -4.61 10.68 -9.00
N LEU A 303 -4.21 11.55 -9.90
CA LEU A 303 -3.42 12.72 -9.53
C LEU A 303 -4.35 13.76 -8.90
N HIS A 304 -3.80 14.52 -7.97
CA HIS A 304 -4.51 15.60 -7.31
C HIS A 304 -3.57 16.79 -7.11
N LEU A 305 -4.13 18.00 -7.03
CA LEU A 305 -3.35 19.20 -6.76
C LEU A 305 -3.63 19.68 -5.33
N GLU A 306 -2.82 19.23 -4.38
CA GLU A 306 -2.98 19.61 -2.98
C GLU A 306 -2.04 20.77 -2.63
N ARG A 307 -2.63 21.93 -2.29
CA ARG A 307 -1.87 23.15 -1.92
C ARG A 307 -0.81 23.55 -2.97
N GLY A 308 -1.09 23.29 -4.26
CA GLY A 308 -0.18 23.58 -5.37
C GLY A 308 0.90 22.52 -5.63
N LYS A 309 0.87 21.39 -4.91
CA LYS A 309 1.72 20.22 -5.16
C LYS A 309 0.95 19.15 -5.92
N ILE A 310 1.63 18.48 -6.85
CA ILE A 310 1.13 17.26 -7.49
C ILE A 310 1.22 16.15 -6.45
N SER A 311 0.07 15.66 -6.00
CA SER A 311 -0.06 14.53 -5.09
C SER A 311 -0.80 13.38 -5.76
N LEU A 312 -0.76 12.22 -5.11
CA LEU A 312 -1.44 11.01 -5.54
C LEU A 312 -2.53 10.68 -4.53
N ARG A 313 -3.68 10.23 -5.03
CA ARG A 313 -4.69 9.54 -4.21
C ARG A 313 -4.90 8.16 -4.76
N VAL A 314 -4.99 7.18 -3.87
CA VAL A 314 -5.14 5.77 -4.21
C VAL A 314 -6.50 5.28 -3.74
N ARG A 315 -7.12 4.43 -4.56
CA ARG A 315 -8.35 3.71 -4.27
C ARG A 315 -7.99 2.27 -3.92
N TYR A 316 -8.41 1.82 -2.75
CA TYR A 316 -8.14 0.48 -2.27
C TYR A 316 -9.40 -0.36 -2.28
N SER A 317 -9.26 -1.63 -2.65
CA SER A 317 -10.30 -2.65 -2.59
C SER A 317 -9.85 -3.81 -1.72
N LEU A 318 -10.83 -4.59 -1.26
CA LEU A 318 -10.65 -5.88 -0.61
C LEU A 318 -11.25 -6.93 -1.54
N LEU A 319 -10.42 -7.88 -1.95
CA LEU A 319 -10.85 -9.03 -2.74
C LEU A 319 -11.08 -10.19 -1.79
N THR A 320 -12.07 -11.05 -2.04
CA THR A 320 -12.24 -12.34 -1.36
C THR A 320 -12.50 -13.43 -2.37
N ALA A 321 -11.79 -14.54 -2.21
CA ALA A 321 -11.94 -15.69 -3.09
C ALA A 321 -13.37 -16.23 -3.01
N MET A 322 -13.90 -16.63 -4.16
CA MET A 322 -15.08 -17.46 -4.22
C MET A 322 -14.64 -18.86 -3.76
N LEU A 323 -14.99 -19.24 -2.54
CA LEU A 323 -14.81 -20.63 -2.10
C LEU A 323 -15.75 -21.50 -2.96
N PRO A 324 -15.25 -22.58 -3.57
CA PRO A 324 -16.10 -23.56 -4.23
C PRO A 324 -16.76 -24.44 -3.17
N ASP A 325 -17.76 -23.92 -2.45
CA ASP A 325 -18.60 -24.73 -1.57
C ASP A 325 -20.01 -24.09 -1.52
N ASP A 326 -20.80 -24.48 -2.51
CA ASP A 326 -22.27 -24.65 -2.47
C ASP A 326 -22.66 -25.53 -3.69
N GLU A 327 -21.87 -26.56 -4.04
CA GLU A 327 -22.42 -27.67 -4.83
C GLU A 327 -23.18 -28.56 -3.85
N ASP A 328 -24.50 -28.57 -4.02
CA ASP A 328 -25.48 -29.39 -3.33
C ASP A 328 -24.93 -30.80 -3.04
N TYR A 329 -24.79 -31.14 -1.76
CA TYR A 329 -24.83 -32.56 -1.39
C TYR A 329 -26.21 -33.06 -1.83
N PRO A 330 -26.33 -34.01 -2.77
CA PRO A 330 -27.61 -34.64 -3.01
C PRO A 330 -27.99 -35.30 -1.68
N LEU A 331 -29.13 -34.87 -1.13
CA LEU A 331 -29.81 -35.64 -0.11
C LEU A 331 -30.12 -36.98 -0.77
N ASP A 332 -29.37 -38.01 -0.38
CA ASP A 332 -29.71 -39.40 -0.66
C ASP A 332 -31.05 -39.68 0.06
N ASP A 333 -32.16 -39.34 -0.60
CA ASP A 333 -33.46 -39.92 -0.32
C ASP A 333 -33.46 -41.35 -0.89
N GLU A 334 -32.99 -42.32 -0.11
CA GLU A 334 -33.42 -43.73 -0.20
C GLU A 334 -32.92 -44.54 1.00
N PHE A 335 -33.77 -44.74 2.02
CA PHE A 335 -34.46 -46.00 2.35
C PHE A 335 -35.22 -45.92 3.68
#